data_AF-E6R006-F1
#
_entry.id   AF-E6R006-F1
#
_cell.length_a   1.000
_cell.length_b   1.000
_cell.length_c   1.000
_cell.angle_alpha   90.00
_cell.angle_beta   90.00
_cell.angle_gamma   90.00
#
_symmetry.space_group_name_H-M   'P 1'
#
loop_
_entity.id
_entity.type
_entity.pdbx_description
1 polymer ?
#
loop_
_entity_poly.entity_id
_entity_poly.type
_entity_poly.pdbx_seq_one_letter_code
_entity_poly.pdbx_strand_id
1 'polypeptide(L)'
;MSSSISSHLMKTTRRGRPFVKDAHDLFCTLMVSLNFDTHRNFFKTYPNSFTTDDACSNLGALKFSQSTRAADSKDPTRIVTTTTTTTFSMSREMAKGICQHFMDCHLVENATDIMAGSFKDRAIYMLTSKGLHILERFVSKNGIAADHLLKIFATQPITMKLLHLERRSADDEIIITRSVIEVLFRRFIGRVPNLTKLNDDEILAHYYSRFYTKASPLPAGETLDRSEGIIMRKPGAGEKTASSDDYVFSARAAVDWMLDFTSATSIDEAAEILGQFVRYGLIAFVSDKGKIREENVIISQEAEFRVTERAIYKVTKEGIAVAKWNEPTNNHAATASKANLHADVTPGNKTRPSHEASASVSVQRRTSLSDRFRSDFDISGVPGGDNHNKDSHTARLKQILEEPALRSLFREFLRSNFCEENLSFWLDVQDFKRRFQTTSSAVAAPGSKQAKLSGHATMEKHQQDLIAMAFVIYNSYLAPASPCELNIDHNLRAELVAYMNQITADKEAGVKGHIEPGIGNTLHASQLQTMVKLYERIQVYIFRLMATDSVPKFCKTELFLTLTQQFSEYEKDESAIAGLEAKTAALVIDSRKTATHVDGRAPSPTRAYLTISQAANEKQAAKQKH
;
A
#
# COMPACT_ATOMS: atom_id res chain seq x y z
N MET A 1 0.00 42.94 -6.52
CA MET A 1 0.29 41.53 -6.79
C MET A 1 -0.36 41.18 -8.11
N SER A 2 0.42 40.90 -9.15
CA SER A 2 -0.13 40.42 -10.42
C SER A 2 -0.47 38.94 -10.24
N SER A 3 -1.76 38.59 -10.23
CA SER A 3 -2.21 37.19 -10.29
C SER A 3 -2.12 36.73 -11.74
N SER A 4 -1.06 36.01 -12.10
CA SER A 4 -0.96 35.37 -13.41
C SER A 4 -2.01 34.25 -13.49
N ILE A 5 -3.04 34.43 -14.31
CA ILE A 5 -4.03 33.40 -14.61
C ILE A 5 -3.51 32.62 -15.82
N SER A 6 -3.07 31.38 -15.62
CA SER A 6 -2.75 30.45 -16.72
C SER A 6 -3.88 29.42 -16.85
N SER A 7 -4.53 29.35 -18.01
CA SER A 7 -5.44 28.26 -18.33
C SER A 7 -4.63 27.03 -18.76
N HIS A 8 -4.73 25.94 -18.02
CA HIS A 8 -4.14 24.65 -18.41
C HIS A 8 -5.28 23.66 -18.66
N LEU A 9 -5.39 23.17 -19.90
CA LEU A 9 -6.38 22.16 -20.25
C LEU A 9 -5.94 20.80 -19.69
N MET A 10 -6.87 20.04 -19.12
CA MET A 10 -6.59 18.69 -18.62
C MET A 10 -6.06 17.81 -19.75
N LYS A 11 -4.99 17.04 -19.50
CA LYS A 11 -4.42 16.19 -20.54
C LYS A 11 -5.37 15.03 -20.85
N THR A 12 -5.55 14.76 -22.13
CA THR A 12 -6.35 13.63 -22.60
C THR A 12 -5.53 12.74 -23.52
N THR A 13 -5.80 11.44 -23.43
CA THR A 13 -5.26 10.42 -24.32
C THR A 13 -5.80 10.63 -25.75
N ARG A 14 -5.22 9.92 -26.73
CA ARG A 14 -5.73 9.93 -28.11
C ARG A 14 -7.18 9.49 -28.23
N ARG A 15 -7.66 8.66 -27.29
CA ARG A 15 -9.05 8.21 -27.19
C ARG A 15 -9.96 9.20 -26.44
N GLY A 16 -9.48 10.40 -26.11
CA GLY A 16 -10.24 11.44 -25.41
C GLY A 16 -10.39 11.24 -23.89
N ARG A 17 -9.84 10.16 -23.33
CA ARG A 17 -9.89 9.89 -21.88
C ARG A 17 -8.92 10.81 -21.12
N PRO A 18 -9.29 11.35 -19.95
CA PRO A 18 -8.35 12.08 -19.10
C PRO A 18 -7.14 11.22 -18.71
N PHE A 19 -5.97 11.84 -18.55
CA PHE A 19 -4.81 11.14 -18.01
C PHE A 19 -5.11 10.68 -16.58
N VAL A 20 -4.66 9.47 -16.20
CA VAL A 20 -5.01 8.84 -14.91
C VAL A 20 -4.64 9.70 -13.71
N LYS A 21 -3.49 10.39 -13.76
CA LYS A 21 -3.09 11.30 -12.70
C LYS A 21 -4.08 12.47 -12.56
N ASP A 22 -4.44 13.10 -13.68
CA ASP A 22 -5.35 14.24 -13.67
C ASP A 22 -6.77 13.82 -13.28
N ALA A 23 -7.22 12.64 -13.73
CA ALA A 23 -8.50 12.04 -13.34
C ALA A 23 -8.56 11.78 -11.83
N HIS A 24 -7.52 11.17 -11.25
CA HIS A 24 -7.45 10.91 -9.81
C HIS A 24 -7.34 12.19 -8.98
N ASP A 25 -6.54 13.17 -9.43
CA ASP A 25 -6.41 14.45 -8.74
C ASP A 25 -7.74 15.23 -8.75
N LEU A 26 -8.45 15.24 -9.89
CA LEU A 26 -9.79 15.84 -10.01
C LEU A 26 -10.82 15.11 -9.14
N PHE A 27 -10.83 13.78 -9.17
CA PHE A 27 -11.67 12.95 -8.31
C PHE A 27 -11.43 13.28 -6.84
N CYS A 28 -10.18 13.27 -6.38
CA CYS A 28 -9.87 13.54 -4.97
C CYS A 28 -10.21 14.96 -4.57
N THR A 29 -9.96 15.93 -5.46
CA THR A 29 -10.34 17.32 -5.23
C THR A 29 -11.86 17.45 -5.04
N LEU A 30 -12.65 16.80 -5.90
CA LEU A 30 -14.10 16.75 -5.75
C LEU A 30 -14.47 16.11 -4.40
N MET A 31 -13.95 14.93 -4.07
CA MET A 31 -14.31 14.25 -2.82
C MET A 31 -13.95 15.05 -1.57
N VAL A 32 -12.81 15.75 -1.55
CA VAL A 32 -12.43 16.64 -0.44
C VAL A 32 -13.36 17.86 -0.32
N SER A 33 -13.97 18.29 -1.44
CA SER A 33 -14.87 19.44 -1.46
C SER A 33 -16.33 19.10 -1.17
N LEU A 34 -16.69 17.82 -1.18
CA LEU A 34 -18.06 17.35 -0.94
C LEU A 34 -18.31 17.14 0.55
N ASN A 35 -19.52 17.44 0.98
CA ASN A 35 -20.03 17.03 2.28
C ASN A 35 -20.72 15.68 2.11
N PHE A 36 -20.18 14.65 2.77
CA PHE A 36 -20.78 13.32 2.75
C PHE A 36 -21.83 13.20 3.85
N ASP A 37 -23.09 13.07 3.42
CA ASP A 37 -24.25 13.00 4.29
C ASP A 37 -24.89 11.61 4.28
N THR A 38 -25.97 11.46 5.03
CA THR A 38 -26.80 10.27 5.00
C THR A 38 -28.04 10.54 4.15
N HIS A 39 -28.09 9.96 2.96
CA HIS A 39 -29.22 10.11 2.05
C HIS A 39 -30.23 8.97 2.23
N ARG A 40 -31.50 9.26 1.97
CA ARG A 40 -32.58 8.28 2.00
C ARG A 40 -33.22 8.18 0.62
N ASN A 41 -33.44 6.96 0.15
CA ASN A 41 -34.24 6.71 -1.04
C ASN A 41 -35.23 5.59 -0.72
N PHE A 42 -36.51 5.88 -0.87
CA PHE A 42 -37.60 5.05 -0.35
C PHE A 42 -37.39 4.68 1.13
N PHE A 43 -37.42 3.39 1.47
CA PHE A 43 -37.25 2.86 2.82
C PHE A 43 -35.79 2.54 3.18
N LYS A 44 -34.83 2.86 2.31
CA LYS A 44 -33.39 2.58 2.52
C LYS A 44 -32.60 3.85 2.82
N THR A 45 -31.55 3.68 3.62
CA THR A 45 -30.66 4.74 4.07
C THR A 45 -29.23 4.44 3.61
N TYR A 46 -28.54 5.46 3.09
CA TYR A 46 -27.23 5.37 2.48
C TYR A 46 -26.28 6.33 3.22
N PRO A 47 -25.54 5.86 4.24
CA PRO A 47 -24.61 6.70 4.98
C PRO A 47 -23.40 7.08 4.12
N ASN A 48 -22.72 8.18 4.45
CA ASN A 48 -21.49 8.62 3.79
C ASN A 48 -21.64 8.67 2.25
N SER A 49 -22.73 9.25 1.77
CA SER A 49 -23.08 9.30 0.35
C SER A 49 -23.23 10.75 -0.14
N PHE A 50 -23.23 10.93 -1.46
CA PHE A 50 -23.44 12.21 -2.13
C PHE A 50 -24.40 12.02 -3.31
N THR A 51 -25.02 13.10 -3.79
CA THR A 51 -25.96 13.05 -4.91
C THR A 51 -25.33 13.49 -6.23
N THR A 52 -25.99 13.17 -7.35
CA THR A 52 -25.67 13.74 -8.67
C THR A 52 -25.56 15.26 -8.62
N ASP A 53 -26.50 15.92 -7.93
CA ASP A 53 -26.58 17.38 -7.86
C ASP A 53 -25.40 17.97 -7.06
N ASP A 54 -25.01 17.34 -5.95
CA ASP A 54 -23.83 17.76 -5.16
C ASP A 54 -22.56 17.73 -6.01
N ALA A 55 -22.32 16.60 -6.70
CA ALA A 55 -21.15 16.42 -7.54
C ALA A 55 -21.12 17.41 -8.71
N CYS A 56 -22.24 17.57 -9.42
CA CYS A 56 -22.31 18.46 -10.58
C CYS A 56 -22.19 19.94 -10.19
N SER A 57 -22.83 20.34 -9.09
CA SER A 57 -22.76 21.70 -8.57
C SER A 57 -21.32 22.06 -8.18
N ASN A 58 -20.63 21.15 -7.49
CA ASN A 58 -19.26 21.38 -7.05
C ASN A 58 -18.29 21.43 -8.24
N LEU A 59 -18.37 20.48 -9.17
CA LEU A 59 -17.55 20.48 -10.40
C LEU A 59 -17.76 21.73 -11.26
N GLY A 60 -18.93 22.38 -11.19
CA GLY A 60 -19.21 23.62 -11.92
C GLY A 60 -18.30 24.80 -11.53
N ALA A 61 -17.81 24.83 -10.28
CA ALA A 61 -16.96 25.90 -9.76
C ALA A 61 -15.94 25.42 -8.71
N LEU A 62 -15.36 24.24 -8.93
CA LEU A 62 -14.45 23.58 -7.99
C LEU A 62 -13.12 24.34 -7.89
N LYS A 63 -12.67 24.62 -6.66
CA LYS A 63 -11.40 25.31 -6.39
C LYS A 63 -10.52 24.45 -5.50
N PHE A 64 -9.30 24.22 -5.96
CA PHE A 64 -8.26 23.53 -5.20
C PHE A 64 -7.09 24.47 -4.98
N SER A 65 -6.69 24.71 -3.73
CA SER A 65 -5.53 25.56 -3.42
C SER A 65 -4.41 24.73 -2.82
N GLN A 66 -3.24 24.77 -3.44
CA GLN A 66 -2.02 24.14 -2.95
C GLN A 66 -0.98 25.22 -2.61
N SER A 67 -0.51 25.25 -1.36
CA SER A 67 0.52 26.18 -0.92
C SER A 67 1.91 25.54 -0.96
N THR A 68 2.84 26.13 -1.71
CA THR A 68 4.26 25.74 -1.73
C THR A 68 5.08 26.83 -1.04
N ARG A 69 5.97 26.45 -0.11
CA ARG A 69 6.89 27.40 0.55
C ARG A 69 8.28 27.22 -0.04
N ALA A 70 8.83 28.28 -0.62
CA ALA A 70 10.18 28.32 -1.16
C ALA A 70 10.89 29.59 -0.70
N ALA A 71 12.22 29.58 -0.63
CA ALA A 71 12.99 30.80 -0.36
C ALA A 71 12.84 31.79 -1.55
N ASP A 72 12.74 33.08 -1.26
CA ASP A 72 12.67 34.11 -2.30
C ASP A 72 13.92 34.03 -3.18
N SER A 73 13.75 34.02 -4.51
CA SER A 73 14.86 34.01 -5.47
C SER A 73 15.76 35.24 -5.34
N LYS A 74 15.27 36.34 -4.76
CA LYS A 74 16.02 37.58 -4.57
C LYS A 74 16.57 37.76 -3.16
N ASP A 75 16.00 37.06 -2.18
CA ASP A 75 16.41 37.11 -0.78
C ASP A 75 16.20 35.73 -0.10
N PRO A 76 17.25 34.90 -0.01
CA PRO A 76 17.16 33.55 0.55
C PRO A 76 16.68 33.49 2.00
N THR A 77 16.70 34.61 2.74
CA THR A 77 16.23 34.67 4.14
C THR A 77 14.71 34.82 4.24
N ARG A 78 14.05 35.19 3.15
CA ARG A 78 12.60 35.38 3.09
C ARG A 78 11.91 34.13 2.52
N ILE A 79 11.00 33.55 3.29
CA ILE A 79 10.16 32.45 2.80
C ILE A 79 8.97 33.02 2.01
N VAL A 80 8.89 32.71 0.72
CA VAL A 80 7.74 33.01 -0.15
C VAL A 80 6.80 31.81 -0.14
N THR A 81 5.56 32.04 0.28
CA THR A 81 4.48 31.06 0.15
C THR A 81 3.74 31.33 -1.17
N THR A 82 3.94 30.46 -2.16
CA THR A 82 3.20 30.46 -3.42
C THR A 82 1.97 29.58 -3.28
N THR A 83 0.79 30.18 -3.21
CA THR A 83 -0.48 29.45 -3.25
C THR A 83 -0.95 29.34 -4.69
N THR A 84 -0.88 28.13 -5.26
CA THR A 84 -1.43 27.81 -6.56
C THR A 84 -2.87 27.36 -6.39
N THR A 85 -3.82 28.16 -6.85
CA THR A 85 -5.24 27.79 -6.88
C THR A 85 -5.65 27.30 -8.27
N THR A 86 -5.87 26.00 -8.40
CA THR A 86 -6.45 25.39 -9.60
C THR A 86 -7.96 25.46 -9.52
N THR A 87 -8.60 26.10 -10.50
CA THR A 87 -10.07 26.17 -10.59
C THR A 87 -10.54 25.32 -11.76
N PHE A 88 -11.47 24.41 -11.50
CA PHE A 88 -12.19 23.67 -12.52
C PHE A 88 -13.58 24.30 -12.67
N SER A 89 -13.97 24.54 -13.92
CA SER A 89 -15.32 24.96 -14.23
C SER A 89 -15.79 24.20 -15.44
N MET A 90 -16.93 23.53 -15.31
CA MET A 90 -17.50 22.70 -16.37
C MET A 90 -19.03 22.75 -16.34
N SER A 91 -19.68 22.47 -17.48
CA SER A 91 -21.13 22.36 -17.54
C SER A 91 -21.61 21.11 -16.79
N ARG A 92 -22.90 21.05 -16.48
CA ARG A 92 -23.52 19.89 -15.82
C ARG A 92 -23.33 18.60 -16.63
N GLU A 93 -23.42 18.69 -17.96
CA GLU A 93 -23.24 17.55 -18.87
C GLU A 93 -21.79 17.05 -18.84
N MET A 94 -20.82 17.96 -18.84
CA MET A 94 -19.40 17.59 -18.71
C MET A 94 -19.11 17.00 -17.33
N ALA A 95 -19.68 17.56 -16.26
CA ALA A 95 -19.54 17.03 -14.91
C ALA A 95 -20.08 15.59 -14.81
N LYS A 96 -21.25 15.31 -15.42
CA LYS A 96 -21.78 13.94 -15.51
C LYS A 96 -20.85 13.01 -16.29
N GLY A 97 -20.25 13.47 -17.40
CA GLY A 97 -19.26 12.69 -18.15
C GLY A 97 -18.01 12.36 -17.34
N ILE A 98 -17.53 13.30 -16.52
CA ILE A 98 -16.41 13.06 -15.59
C ILE A 98 -16.81 12.08 -14.48
N CYS A 99 -18.00 12.22 -13.90
CA CYS A 99 -18.48 11.29 -12.88
C CYS A 99 -18.74 9.88 -13.44
N GLN A 100 -19.21 9.77 -14.69
CA GLN A 100 -19.26 8.49 -15.41
C GLN A 100 -17.87 7.86 -15.49
N HIS A 101 -16.86 8.64 -15.86
CA HIS A 101 -15.49 8.16 -15.91
C HIS A 101 -15.00 7.66 -14.53
N PHE A 102 -15.39 8.32 -13.42
CA PHE A 102 -15.09 7.83 -12.07
C PHE A 102 -15.79 6.50 -11.74
N MET A 103 -17.00 6.26 -12.26
CA MET A 103 -17.67 4.96 -12.15
C MET A 103 -16.95 3.89 -12.98
N ASP A 104 -16.57 4.20 -14.22
CA ASP A 104 -15.84 3.27 -15.09
C ASP A 104 -14.48 2.86 -14.48
N CYS A 105 -13.86 3.77 -13.73
CA CYS A 105 -12.63 3.52 -12.97
C CYS A 105 -12.85 2.73 -11.65
N HIS A 106 -14.09 2.40 -11.29
CA HIS A 106 -14.47 1.84 -9.98
C HIS A 106 -14.02 2.73 -8.81
N LEU A 107 -14.12 4.06 -8.90
CA LEU A 107 -13.83 4.98 -7.79
C LEU A 107 -15.08 5.33 -6.99
N VAL A 108 -16.22 5.40 -7.69
CA VAL A 108 -17.54 5.62 -7.12
C VAL A 108 -18.52 4.64 -7.73
N GLU A 109 -19.60 4.39 -7.02
CA GLU A 109 -20.65 3.47 -7.45
C GLU A 109 -22.03 3.97 -7.03
N ASN A 110 -23.06 3.55 -7.76
CA ASN A 110 -24.42 3.92 -7.43
C ASN A 110 -24.87 3.20 -6.14
N ALA A 111 -25.30 3.98 -5.15
CA ALA A 111 -25.68 3.49 -3.83
C ALA A 111 -26.94 2.61 -3.90
N THR A 112 -27.88 2.96 -4.77
CA THR A 112 -29.21 2.35 -4.88
C THR A 112 -29.24 1.12 -5.78
N ASP A 113 -28.38 1.08 -6.79
CA ASP A 113 -28.29 0.04 -7.81
C ASP A 113 -26.84 -0.14 -8.22
N ILE A 114 -26.12 -1.06 -7.55
CA ILE A 114 -24.67 -1.22 -7.74
C ILE A 114 -24.34 -1.75 -9.15
N MET A 115 -25.30 -2.43 -9.79
CA MET A 115 -25.16 -2.95 -11.14
C MET A 115 -25.28 -1.85 -12.20
N ALA A 116 -25.74 -0.65 -11.82
CA ALA A 116 -25.87 0.45 -12.75
C ALA A 116 -24.49 0.90 -13.22
N GLY A 117 -24.14 0.53 -14.46
CA GLY A 117 -22.93 1.01 -15.12
C GLY A 117 -22.99 2.47 -15.59
N SER A 118 -24.12 3.17 -15.38
CA SER A 118 -24.30 4.56 -15.83
C SER A 118 -24.55 5.55 -14.70
N PHE A 119 -23.94 6.73 -14.83
CA PHE A 119 -24.11 7.87 -13.94
C PHE A 119 -25.45 8.56 -14.24
N LYS A 120 -26.48 8.14 -13.52
CA LYS A 120 -27.87 8.61 -13.64
C LYS A 120 -28.08 10.01 -13.05
N ASP A 121 -29.09 10.69 -13.58
CA ASP A 121 -29.65 11.90 -12.96
C ASP A 121 -30.34 11.58 -11.65
N ARG A 122 -30.21 12.47 -10.66
CA ARG A 122 -30.87 12.37 -9.34
C ARG A 122 -30.62 11.02 -8.65
N ALA A 123 -29.40 10.52 -8.71
CA ALA A 123 -28.98 9.30 -8.05
C ALA A 123 -28.10 9.61 -6.83
N ILE A 124 -27.95 8.61 -5.97
CA ILE A 124 -27.10 8.64 -4.78
C ILE A 124 -25.89 7.76 -5.07
N TYR A 125 -24.70 8.25 -4.72
CA TYR A 125 -23.43 7.59 -4.96
C TYR A 125 -22.61 7.46 -3.68
N MET A 126 -21.72 6.47 -3.67
CA MET A 126 -20.79 6.20 -2.59
C MET A 126 -19.40 5.93 -3.15
N LEU A 127 -18.40 6.14 -2.30
CA LEU A 127 -17.02 5.78 -2.63
C LEU A 127 -16.85 4.26 -2.56
N THR A 128 -16.09 3.71 -3.52
CA THR A 128 -15.61 2.33 -3.46
C THR A 128 -14.38 2.23 -2.55
N SER A 129 -13.96 1.02 -2.22
CA SER A 129 -12.71 0.75 -1.48
C SER A 129 -11.47 1.26 -2.21
N LYS A 130 -11.46 1.21 -3.55
CA LYS A 130 -10.42 1.81 -4.40
C LYS A 130 -10.46 3.34 -4.37
N GLY A 131 -11.65 3.92 -4.51
CA GLY A 131 -11.85 5.37 -4.42
C GLY A 131 -11.32 5.93 -3.10
N LEU A 132 -11.63 5.25 -1.98
CA LEU A 132 -11.11 5.60 -0.66
C LEU A 132 -9.58 5.49 -0.57
N HIS A 133 -8.98 4.44 -1.14
CA HIS A 133 -7.52 4.27 -1.13
C HIS A 133 -6.81 5.44 -1.83
N ILE A 134 -7.34 5.85 -2.98
CA ILE A 134 -6.76 6.96 -3.76
C ILE A 134 -6.97 8.28 -3.02
N LEU A 135 -8.15 8.49 -2.44
CA LEU A 135 -8.48 9.69 -1.66
C LEU A 135 -7.61 9.82 -0.41
N GLU A 136 -7.46 8.76 0.38
CA GLU A 136 -6.63 8.75 1.59
C GLU A 136 -5.16 9.07 1.25
N ARG A 137 -4.64 8.47 0.18
CA ARG A 137 -3.29 8.75 -0.30
C ARG A 137 -3.14 10.20 -0.77
N PHE A 138 -4.15 10.76 -1.44
CA PHE A 138 -4.14 12.16 -1.89
C PHE A 138 -4.16 13.14 -0.72
N VAL A 139 -5.03 12.93 0.27
CA VAL A 139 -5.13 13.75 1.49
C VAL A 139 -3.81 13.73 2.25
N SER A 140 -3.24 12.54 2.45
CA SER A 140 -1.96 12.36 3.16
C SER A 140 -0.78 12.98 2.41
N LYS A 141 -0.70 12.77 1.09
CA LYS A 141 0.40 13.29 0.26
C LYS A 141 0.40 14.82 0.16
N ASN A 142 -0.78 15.44 0.15
CA ASN A 142 -0.92 16.88 0.04
C ASN A 142 -1.07 17.61 1.39
N GLY A 143 -1.10 16.87 2.51
CA GLY A 143 -1.26 17.46 3.85
C GLY A 143 -2.58 18.19 4.04
N ILE A 144 -3.67 17.69 3.43
CA ILE A 144 -4.99 18.34 3.49
C ILE A 144 -5.63 18.02 4.84
N ALA A 145 -6.03 19.05 5.59
CA ALA A 145 -6.85 18.88 6.78
C ALA A 145 -8.31 18.64 6.37
N ALA A 146 -8.72 17.37 6.32
CA ALA A 146 -10.07 16.95 5.90
C ALA A 146 -10.79 16.19 7.03
N ASP A 147 -11.04 16.89 8.15
CA ASP A 147 -11.63 16.30 9.36
C ASP A 147 -12.99 15.62 9.09
N HIS A 148 -13.78 16.17 8.16
CA HIS A 148 -15.06 15.61 7.74
C HIS A 148 -14.94 14.22 7.09
N LEU A 149 -13.78 13.87 6.51
CA LEU A 149 -13.53 12.56 5.90
C LEU A 149 -13.07 11.50 6.92
N LEU A 150 -12.63 11.90 8.12
CA LEU A 150 -12.13 10.95 9.14
C LEU A 150 -13.15 9.87 9.49
N LYS A 151 -14.44 10.24 9.59
CA LYS A 151 -15.52 9.29 9.82
C LYS A 151 -15.63 8.26 8.69
N ILE A 152 -15.46 8.68 7.44
CA ILE A 152 -15.56 7.80 6.27
C ILE A 152 -14.41 6.81 6.27
N PHE A 153 -13.17 7.30 6.44
CA PHE A 153 -11.98 6.44 6.52
C PHE A 153 -12.01 5.45 7.70
N ALA A 154 -12.70 5.79 8.78
CA ALA A 154 -12.85 4.92 9.95
C ALA A 154 -13.97 3.88 9.82
N THR A 155 -14.97 4.11 8.95
CA THR A 155 -16.19 3.28 8.89
C THR A 155 -16.35 2.49 7.60
N GLN A 156 -15.66 2.87 6.52
CA GLN A 156 -15.74 2.19 5.23
C GLN A 156 -14.46 1.39 4.94
N PRO A 157 -14.58 0.21 4.32
CA PRO A 157 -13.42 -0.60 3.97
C PRO A 157 -12.59 0.06 2.87
N ILE A 158 -11.28 0.15 3.10
CA ILE A 158 -10.31 0.70 2.15
C ILE A 158 -9.52 -0.44 1.51
N THR A 159 -9.22 -0.36 0.22
CA THR A 159 -8.37 -1.34 -0.46
C THR A 159 -6.95 -1.29 0.12
N MET A 160 -6.54 -2.36 0.80
CA MET A 160 -5.21 -2.48 1.38
C MET A 160 -4.21 -2.92 0.31
N LYS A 161 -3.51 -1.93 -0.28
CA LYS A 161 -2.42 -2.04 -1.29
C LYS A 161 -2.87 -1.98 -2.76
N LEU A 162 -3.47 -0.90 -3.25
CA LEU A 162 -3.74 -0.77 -4.70
C LEU A 162 -2.44 -0.89 -5.55
N LEU A 163 -2.44 -1.67 -6.65
CA LEU A 163 -1.29 -1.72 -7.56
C LEU A 163 -1.31 -0.54 -8.52
N HIS A 164 -0.32 0.34 -8.41
CA HIS A 164 -0.15 1.42 -9.38
C HIS A 164 0.64 0.91 -10.59
N LEU A 165 0.00 0.94 -11.75
CA LEU A 165 0.59 0.57 -13.04
C LEU A 165 1.43 1.73 -13.55
N GLU A 166 2.63 1.43 -14.05
CA GLU A 166 3.51 2.43 -14.64
C GLU A 166 2.99 2.84 -16.02
N ARG A 167 3.01 4.14 -16.31
CA ARG A 167 2.46 4.72 -17.54
C ARG A 167 3.48 5.63 -18.21
N ARG A 168 3.45 5.69 -19.54
CA ARG A 168 4.27 6.63 -20.30
C ARG A 168 3.72 8.05 -20.17
N SER A 169 4.58 9.03 -19.90
CA SER A 169 4.17 10.42 -19.73
C SER A 169 3.64 11.11 -20.99
N ALA A 170 3.91 10.54 -22.18
CA ALA A 170 3.54 11.13 -23.46
C ALA A 170 2.08 10.85 -23.86
N ASP A 171 1.58 9.64 -23.57
CA ASP A 171 0.28 9.16 -24.04
C ASP A 171 -0.56 8.44 -22.96
N ASP A 172 -0.04 8.32 -21.74
CA ASP A 172 -0.69 7.69 -20.58
C ASP A 172 -0.93 6.17 -20.74
N GLU A 173 -0.32 5.55 -21.75
CA GLU A 173 -0.40 4.11 -21.99
C GLU A 173 0.40 3.32 -20.95
N ILE A 174 -0.13 2.15 -20.55
CA ILE A 174 0.52 1.28 -19.56
C ILE A 174 1.82 0.70 -20.14
N ILE A 175 2.88 0.75 -19.35
CA ILE A 175 4.16 0.10 -19.68
C ILE A 175 4.03 -1.39 -19.43
N ILE A 176 3.86 -2.14 -20.51
CA ILE A 176 3.74 -3.61 -20.48
C ILE A 176 5.12 -4.23 -20.70
N THR A 177 5.66 -4.88 -19.68
CA THR A 177 6.82 -5.77 -19.81
C THR A 177 6.48 -7.14 -19.25
N ARG A 178 7.19 -8.20 -19.69
CA ARG A 178 6.97 -9.55 -19.18
C ARG A 178 7.08 -9.63 -17.65
N SER A 179 8.08 -8.99 -17.05
CA SER A 179 8.27 -8.96 -15.59
C SER A 179 7.10 -8.30 -14.86
N VAL A 180 6.59 -7.17 -15.39
CA VAL A 180 5.41 -6.47 -14.84
C VAL A 180 4.20 -7.39 -14.87
N ILE A 181 3.96 -8.03 -16.01
CA ILE A 181 2.84 -8.93 -16.21
C ILE A 181 2.93 -10.17 -15.31
N GLU A 182 4.09 -10.78 -15.12
CA GLU A 182 4.26 -11.95 -14.25
C GLU A 182 3.99 -11.65 -12.77
N VAL A 183 4.36 -10.47 -12.25
CA VAL A 183 4.00 -10.11 -10.87
C VAL A 183 2.54 -9.72 -10.74
N LEU A 184 2.02 -8.95 -11.70
CA LEU A 184 0.60 -8.63 -11.71
C LEU A 184 -0.22 -9.92 -11.77
N PHE A 185 0.20 -10.88 -12.57
CA PHE A 185 -0.38 -12.22 -12.63
C PHE A 185 -0.29 -12.93 -11.28
N ARG A 186 0.89 -13.03 -10.64
CA ARG A 186 1.03 -13.64 -9.30
C ARG A 186 0.11 -13.02 -8.26
N ARG A 187 -0.13 -11.72 -8.34
CA ARG A 187 -1.08 -11.03 -7.47
C ARG A 187 -2.53 -11.34 -7.84
N PHE A 188 -2.83 -11.36 -9.14
CA PHE A 188 -4.15 -11.68 -9.69
C PHE A 188 -4.60 -13.08 -9.29
N ILE A 189 -3.75 -14.09 -9.42
CA ILE A 189 -4.10 -15.47 -9.10
C ILE A 189 -3.91 -15.84 -7.61
N GLY A 190 -3.14 -15.05 -6.87
CA GLY A 190 -2.85 -15.31 -5.46
C GLY A 190 -1.69 -16.29 -5.22
N ARG A 191 -1.22 -16.32 -3.96
CA ARG A 191 -0.14 -17.24 -3.53
C ARG A 191 -0.58 -18.68 -3.46
N VAL A 192 -1.85 -18.86 -3.16
CA VAL A 192 -2.58 -20.12 -3.22
C VAL A 192 -3.87 -19.85 -4.00
N PRO A 193 -4.44 -20.86 -4.67
CA PRO A 193 -5.72 -20.68 -5.36
C PRO A 193 -6.79 -20.19 -4.41
N ASN A 194 -7.42 -19.05 -4.72
CA ASN A 194 -8.53 -18.51 -3.95
C ASN A 194 -9.83 -19.24 -4.32
N LEU A 195 -10.05 -20.40 -3.68
CA LEU A 195 -11.22 -21.25 -3.92
C LEU A 195 -12.33 -20.93 -2.94
N THR A 196 -13.58 -21.06 -3.41
CA THR A 196 -14.75 -21.01 -2.55
C THR A 196 -15.75 -22.10 -2.91
N LYS A 197 -16.52 -22.55 -1.92
CA LYS A 197 -17.66 -23.45 -2.13
C LYS A 197 -18.96 -22.71 -2.47
N LEU A 198 -18.95 -21.39 -2.41
CA LEU A 198 -20.12 -20.56 -2.73
C LEU A 198 -20.48 -20.68 -4.22
N ASN A 199 -21.78 -20.66 -4.50
CA ASN A 199 -22.29 -20.55 -5.87
C ASN A 199 -22.13 -19.11 -6.41
N ASP A 200 -22.37 -18.91 -7.72
CA ASP A 200 -22.19 -17.60 -8.36
C ASP A 200 -23.07 -16.52 -7.73
N ASP A 201 -24.33 -16.84 -7.39
CA ASP A 201 -25.29 -15.89 -6.84
C ASP A 201 -24.89 -15.46 -5.42
N GLU A 202 -24.35 -16.37 -4.61
CA GLU A 202 -23.80 -16.08 -3.28
C GLU A 202 -22.58 -15.18 -3.37
N ILE A 203 -21.63 -15.49 -4.27
CA ILE A 203 -20.44 -14.65 -4.49
C ILE A 203 -20.88 -13.24 -4.91
N LEU A 204 -21.86 -13.15 -5.82
CA LEU A 204 -22.39 -11.89 -6.30
C LEU A 204 -23.07 -11.10 -5.16
N ALA A 205 -23.90 -11.76 -4.35
CA ALA A 205 -24.57 -11.15 -3.20
C ALA A 205 -23.57 -10.62 -2.16
N HIS A 206 -22.46 -11.34 -1.94
CA HIS A 206 -21.38 -10.87 -1.08
C HIS A 206 -20.60 -9.71 -1.69
N TYR A 207 -20.28 -9.78 -2.99
CA TYR A 207 -19.57 -8.72 -3.69
C TYR A 207 -20.34 -7.40 -3.65
N TYR A 208 -21.67 -7.45 -3.76
CA TYR A 208 -22.56 -6.30 -3.69
C TYR A 208 -23.10 -6.00 -2.28
N SER A 209 -22.56 -6.68 -1.26
CA SER A 209 -22.91 -6.38 0.12
C SER A 209 -22.32 -5.04 0.55
N ARG A 210 -23.10 -4.23 1.25
CA ARG A 210 -22.63 -2.93 1.77
C ARG A 210 -22.03 -3.10 3.15
N PHE A 211 -21.01 -2.31 3.47
CA PHE A 211 -20.33 -2.33 4.79
C PHE A 211 -21.27 -2.04 5.97
N TYR A 212 -22.39 -1.34 5.73
CA TYR A 212 -23.40 -1.01 6.74
C TYR A 212 -24.62 -1.96 6.72
N THR A 213 -24.65 -2.94 5.81
CA THR A 213 -25.66 -4.00 5.78
C THR A 213 -25.07 -5.28 6.32
N LYS A 214 -25.87 -6.12 6.99
CA LYS A 214 -25.43 -7.46 7.36
C LYS A 214 -25.30 -8.28 6.08
N ALA A 215 -24.08 -8.66 5.72
CA ALA A 215 -23.84 -9.67 4.69
C ALA A 215 -24.47 -11.00 5.12
N SER A 216 -24.86 -11.83 4.15
CA SER A 216 -25.25 -13.22 4.43
C SER A 216 -24.09 -13.91 5.17
N PRO A 217 -24.38 -14.72 6.21
CA PRO A 217 -23.32 -15.44 6.90
C PRO A 217 -22.66 -16.44 5.92
N LEU A 218 -21.33 -16.45 5.91
CA LEU A 218 -20.56 -17.44 5.17
C LEU A 218 -20.68 -18.81 5.84
N PRO A 219 -20.65 -19.92 5.07
CA PRO A 219 -20.56 -21.26 5.64
C PRO A 219 -19.33 -21.41 6.54
N ALA A 220 -19.41 -22.29 7.54
CA ALA A 220 -18.32 -22.52 8.48
C ALA A 220 -17.01 -22.91 7.77
N GLY A 221 -15.94 -22.16 8.04
CA GLY A 221 -14.61 -22.36 7.44
C GLY A 221 -14.42 -21.78 6.03
N GLU A 222 -15.43 -21.12 5.45
CA GLU A 222 -15.27 -20.36 4.20
C GLU A 222 -14.87 -18.91 4.49
N THR A 223 -13.92 -18.40 3.72
CA THR A 223 -13.52 -16.98 3.73
C THR A 223 -13.60 -16.43 2.32
N LEU A 224 -14.18 -15.24 2.15
CA LEU A 224 -14.31 -14.59 0.85
C LEU A 224 -13.50 -13.28 0.83
N ASP A 225 -12.21 -13.39 0.51
CA ASP A 225 -11.33 -12.23 0.38
C ASP A 225 -10.72 -12.18 -1.02
N ARG A 226 -11.15 -11.20 -1.83
CA ARG A 226 -10.64 -10.98 -3.20
C ARG A 226 -9.24 -10.34 -3.22
N SER A 227 -8.75 -9.84 -2.08
CA SER A 227 -7.41 -9.27 -1.99
C SER A 227 -6.30 -10.32 -2.03
N GLU A 228 -6.63 -11.58 -1.68
CA GLU A 228 -5.74 -12.74 -1.76
C GLU A 228 -5.61 -13.31 -3.19
N GLY A 229 -6.42 -12.81 -4.14
CA GLY A 229 -6.44 -13.23 -5.54
C GLY A 229 -7.86 -13.31 -6.09
N ILE A 230 -8.02 -13.48 -7.40
CA ILE A 230 -9.31 -13.73 -8.04
C ILE A 230 -9.88 -15.06 -7.55
N ILE A 231 -11.18 -15.06 -7.29
CA ILE A 231 -11.91 -16.27 -6.93
C ILE A 231 -11.92 -17.23 -8.14
N MET A 232 -11.55 -18.48 -7.91
CA MET A 232 -11.48 -19.53 -8.91
C MET A 232 -12.33 -20.75 -8.52
N ARG A 233 -12.62 -21.58 -9.51
CA ARG A 233 -13.26 -22.89 -9.34
C ARG A 233 -12.37 -24.01 -9.85
N LYS A 234 -12.56 -25.19 -9.28
CA LYS A 234 -12.16 -26.45 -9.91
C LYS A 234 -13.36 -27.00 -10.71
N PRO A 235 -13.17 -27.43 -11.96
CA PRO A 235 -14.19 -28.16 -12.68
C PRO A 235 -14.55 -29.43 -11.91
N GLY A 236 -15.85 -29.72 -11.83
CA GLY A 236 -16.34 -30.89 -11.10
C GLY A 236 -15.87 -32.19 -11.74
N ALA A 237 -15.65 -33.23 -10.92
CA ALA A 237 -15.12 -34.54 -11.31
C ALA A 237 -15.95 -35.31 -12.39
N GLY A 238 -17.06 -34.75 -12.88
CA GLY A 238 -17.93 -35.32 -13.92
C GLY A 238 -17.66 -34.83 -15.35
N GLU A 239 -16.85 -33.78 -15.56
CA GLU A 239 -16.46 -33.35 -16.90
C GLU A 239 -15.28 -34.18 -17.41
N LYS A 240 -15.55 -35.05 -18.41
CA LYS A 240 -14.60 -36.03 -18.99
C LYS A 240 -13.29 -35.46 -19.56
N THR A 241 -13.13 -34.14 -19.57
CA THR A 241 -11.97 -33.40 -20.10
C THR A 241 -11.23 -32.56 -19.05
N ALA A 242 -11.70 -32.54 -17.80
CA ALA A 242 -11.13 -31.73 -16.74
C ALA A 242 -9.92 -32.44 -16.08
N SER A 243 -8.73 -31.85 -16.18
CA SER A 243 -7.59 -32.24 -15.36
C SER A 243 -7.85 -31.78 -13.91
N SER A 244 -7.38 -32.53 -12.91
CA SER A 244 -7.51 -32.16 -11.48
C SER A 244 -6.90 -30.81 -11.11
N ASP A 245 -6.08 -30.26 -12.02
CA ASP A 245 -5.29 -29.05 -11.86
C ASP A 245 -5.84 -27.87 -12.69
N ASP A 246 -6.99 -28.02 -13.35
CA ASP A 246 -7.62 -26.93 -14.09
C ASP A 246 -8.31 -25.97 -13.09
N TYR A 247 -7.81 -24.74 -12.98
CA TYR A 247 -8.45 -23.66 -12.22
C TYR A 247 -9.13 -22.70 -13.19
N VAL A 248 -10.44 -22.47 -13.02
CA VAL A 248 -11.26 -21.66 -13.94
C VAL A 248 -11.87 -20.43 -13.26
N PHE A 249 -12.07 -19.36 -14.03
CA PHE A 249 -12.70 -18.12 -13.57
C PHE A 249 -13.42 -17.42 -14.74
N SER A 250 -14.38 -16.53 -14.44
CA SER A 250 -15.09 -15.76 -15.47
C SER A 250 -14.30 -14.54 -15.92
N ALA A 251 -14.41 -14.18 -17.19
CA ALA A 251 -13.76 -12.98 -17.74
C ALA A 251 -14.24 -11.71 -17.04
N ARG A 252 -15.53 -11.62 -16.69
CA ARG A 252 -16.10 -10.48 -15.96
C ARG A 252 -15.45 -10.31 -14.58
N ALA A 253 -15.36 -11.38 -13.79
CA ALA A 253 -14.71 -11.33 -12.48
C ALA A 253 -13.23 -10.94 -12.57
N ALA A 254 -12.55 -11.33 -13.67
CA ALA A 254 -11.17 -10.94 -13.92
C ALA A 254 -11.02 -9.44 -14.21
N VAL A 255 -11.91 -8.87 -15.03
CA VAL A 255 -11.96 -7.43 -15.28
C VAL A 255 -12.26 -6.65 -14.01
N ASP A 256 -13.26 -7.08 -13.24
CA ASP A 256 -13.61 -6.42 -11.98
C ASP A 256 -12.43 -6.46 -10.99
N TRP A 257 -11.73 -7.59 -10.88
CA TRP A 257 -10.52 -7.67 -10.04
C TRP A 257 -9.43 -6.70 -10.51
N MET A 258 -9.20 -6.60 -11.82
CA MET A 258 -8.23 -5.66 -12.38
C MET A 258 -8.59 -4.21 -12.04
N LEU A 259 -9.87 -3.85 -12.16
CA LEU A 259 -10.33 -2.51 -11.85
C LEU A 259 -10.24 -2.21 -10.35
N ASP A 260 -10.58 -3.16 -9.47
CA ASP A 260 -10.62 -2.94 -8.01
C ASP A 260 -9.22 -2.89 -7.36
N PHE A 261 -8.27 -3.67 -7.88
CA PHE A 261 -6.96 -3.87 -7.25
C PHE A 261 -5.78 -3.24 -8.02
N THR A 262 -6.05 -2.55 -9.12
CA THR A 262 -5.03 -1.80 -9.87
C THR A 262 -5.46 -0.37 -10.20
N SER A 263 -4.54 0.44 -10.73
CA SER A 263 -4.82 1.78 -11.27
C SER A 263 -5.31 1.76 -12.72
N ALA A 264 -5.89 0.66 -13.20
CA ALA A 264 -6.63 0.63 -14.45
C ALA A 264 -7.87 1.53 -14.35
N THR A 265 -8.26 2.12 -15.48
CA THR A 265 -9.27 3.19 -15.57
C THR A 265 -10.44 2.87 -16.49
N SER A 266 -10.39 1.74 -17.19
CA SER A 266 -11.50 1.27 -18.00
C SER A 266 -11.46 -0.25 -18.18
N ILE A 267 -12.61 -0.80 -18.60
CA ILE A 267 -12.74 -2.20 -18.99
C ILE A 267 -11.76 -2.53 -20.13
N ASP A 268 -11.62 -1.64 -21.12
CA ASP A 268 -10.67 -1.83 -22.23
C ASP A 268 -9.24 -2.02 -21.73
N GLU A 269 -8.82 -1.20 -20.78
CA GLU A 269 -7.47 -1.24 -20.24
C GLU A 269 -7.23 -2.50 -19.39
N ALA A 270 -8.22 -2.88 -18.58
CA ALA A 270 -8.19 -4.15 -17.87
C ALA A 270 -8.12 -5.34 -18.84
N ALA A 271 -8.87 -5.28 -19.94
CA ALA A 271 -8.89 -6.31 -20.98
C ALA A 271 -7.56 -6.37 -21.75
N GLU A 272 -6.91 -5.23 -22.01
CA GLU A 272 -5.58 -5.18 -22.63
C GLU A 272 -4.53 -5.88 -21.75
N ILE A 273 -4.56 -5.66 -20.43
CA ILE A 273 -3.71 -6.37 -19.46
C ILE A 273 -4.00 -7.87 -19.47
N LEU A 274 -5.28 -8.27 -19.39
CA LEU A 274 -5.69 -9.68 -19.40
C LEU A 274 -5.34 -10.35 -20.74
N GLY A 275 -5.37 -9.60 -21.85
CA GLY A 275 -4.83 -10.01 -23.15
C GLY A 275 -3.36 -10.39 -23.08
N GLN A 276 -2.54 -9.67 -22.30
CA GLN A 276 -1.14 -10.05 -22.09
C GLN A 276 -1.00 -11.36 -21.32
N PHE A 277 -1.92 -11.67 -20.40
CA PHE A 277 -1.92 -12.97 -19.73
C PHE A 277 -2.18 -14.11 -20.72
N VAL A 278 -3.08 -13.89 -21.69
CA VAL A 278 -3.32 -14.84 -22.79
C VAL A 278 -2.08 -14.94 -23.69
N ARG A 279 -1.49 -13.80 -24.07
CA ARG A 279 -0.31 -13.73 -24.96
C ARG A 279 0.90 -14.45 -24.39
N TYR A 280 1.15 -14.32 -23.09
CA TYR A 280 2.23 -15.03 -22.40
C TYR A 280 1.83 -16.44 -21.95
N GLY A 281 0.69 -16.95 -22.41
CA GLY A 281 0.26 -18.32 -22.14
C GLY A 281 -0.08 -18.58 -20.67
N LEU A 282 -0.27 -17.56 -19.84
CA LEU A 282 -0.55 -17.70 -18.40
C LEU A 282 -2.00 -18.14 -18.14
N ILE A 283 -2.92 -17.69 -19.00
CA ILE A 283 -4.34 -18.09 -19.01
C ILE A 283 -4.76 -18.51 -20.41
N ALA A 284 -5.77 -19.36 -20.50
CA ALA A 284 -6.32 -19.83 -21.77
C ALA A 284 -7.84 -19.74 -21.76
N PHE A 285 -8.41 -19.38 -22.91
CA PHE A 285 -9.86 -19.39 -23.11
C PHE A 285 -10.37 -20.84 -23.10
N VAL A 286 -11.46 -21.09 -22.38
CA VAL A 286 -12.09 -22.43 -22.26
C VAL A 286 -13.36 -22.50 -23.08
N SER A 287 -14.30 -21.60 -22.81
CA SER A 287 -15.61 -21.61 -23.45
C SER A 287 -16.29 -20.26 -23.34
N ASP A 288 -17.15 -19.95 -24.30
CA ASP A 288 -18.15 -18.89 -24.22
C ASP A 288 -19.52 -19.53 -24.50
N LYS A 289 -20.36 -19.65 -23.46
CA LYS A 289 -21.73 -20.18 -23.58
C LYS A 289 -22.76 -19.06 -23.85
N GLY A 290 -22.32 -17.87 -24.25
CA GLY A 290 -23.16 -16.72 -24.58
C GLY A 290 -23.50 -16.62 -26.07
N LYS A 291 -24.66 -16.02 -26.38
CA LYS A 291 -24.91 -15.53 -27.74
C LYS A 291 -24.00 -14.32 -27.94
N ILE A 292 -23.10 -14.39 -28.91
CA ILE A 292 -22.24 -13.27 -29.30
C ILE A 292 -23.15 -12.10 -29.72
N ARG A 293 -23.17 -11.04 -28.92
CA ARG A 293 -23.62 -9.73 -29.40
C ARG A 293 -22.36 -8.95 -29.76
N GLU A 294 -22.30 -8.44 -30.98
CA GLU A 294 -21.13 -7.73 -31.54
C GLU A 294 -20.69 -6.53 -30.68
N GLU A 295 -21.59 -5.99 -29.84
CA GLU A 295 -21.36 -4.90 -28.90
C GLU A 295 -20.46 -5.25 -27.68
N ASN A 296 -20.21 -6.53 -27.38
CA ASN A 296 -19.47 -6.97 -26.18
C ASN A 296 -18.14 -7.68 -26.47
N VAL A 297 -17.62 -7.60 -27.70
CA VAL A 297 -16.33 -8.22 -28.04
C VAL A 297 -15.26 -7.15 -28.18
N ILE A 298 -14.57 -6.82 -27.08
CA ILE A 298 -13.34 -6.02 -27.17
C ILE A 298 -12.23 -6.98 -27.63
N ILE A 299 -11.97 -7.00 -28.94
CA ILE A 299 -10.84 -7.74 -29.52
C ILE A 299 -9.59 -6.87 -29.37
N SER A 300 -8.72 -7.20 -28.42
CA SER A 300 -7.37 -6.61 -28.42
C SER A 300 -6.63 -7.14 -29.64
N GLN A 301 -6.17 -6.23 -30.51
CA GLN A 301 -5.70 -6.51 -31.88
C GLN A 301 -4.51 -7.47 -31.99
N GLU A 302 -3.91 -7.92 -30.88
CA GLU A 302 -2.76 -8.83 -30.90
C GLU A 302 -2.80 -9.96 -29.86
N ALA A 303 -3.84 -10.06 -29.02
CA ALA A 303 -4.02 -11.15 -28.06
C ALA A 303 -5.49 -11.26 -27.64
N GLU A 304 -6.15 -12.35 -28.02
CA GLU A 304 -7.62 -12.46 -27.97
C GLU A 304 -8.16 -12.75 -26.56
N PHE A 305 -8.18 -11.74 -25.68
CA PHE A 305 -9.00 -11.76 -24.48
C PHE A 305 -10.43 -11.30 -24.80
N ARG A 306 -11.42 -12.13 -24.49
CA ARG A 306 -12.83 -11.91 -24.79
C ARG A 306 -13.55 -11.52 -23.50
N VAL A 307 -14.05 -10.29 -23.47
CA VAL A 307 -14.80 -9.75 -22.34
C VAL A 307 -16.29 -9.99 -22.54
N THR A 308 -16.74 -11.24 -22.45
CA THR A 308 -18.19 -11.55 -22.45
C THR A 308 -18.63 -12.00 -21.06
N GLU A 309 -19.90 -11.78 -20.70
CA GLU A 309 -20.46 -12.19 -19.40
C GLU A 309 -20.27 -13.69 -19.10
N ARG A 310 -20.14 -14.51 -20.16
CA ARG A 310 -20.05 -15.97 -20.07
C ARG A 310 -18.72 -16.54 -20.53
N ALA A 311 -17.74 -15.70 -20.88
CA ALA A 311 -16.40 -16.17 -21.21
C ALA A 311 -15.74 -16.73 -19.94
N ILE A 312 -15.28 -17.98 -20.03
CA ILE A 312 -14.56 -18.67 -18.98
C ILE A 312 -13.12 -18.87 -19.43
N TYR A 313 -12.20 -18.51 -18.55
CA TYR A 313 -10.77 -18.71 -18.72
C TYR A 313 -10.26 -19.72 -17.69
N LYS A 314 -9.16 -20.38 -18.02
CA LYS A 314 -8.43 -21.23 -17.09
C LYS A 314 -6.99 -20.80 -16.93
N VAL A 315 -6.43 -21.07 -15.76
CA VAL A 315 -4.99 -20.97 -15.51
C VAL A 315 -4.29 -22.11 -16.24
N THR A 316 -3.26 -21.81 -17.03
CA THR A 316 -2.49 -22.83 -17.74
C THR A 316 -1.41 -23.45 -16.85
N LYS A 317 -0.72 -24.49 -17.34
CA LYS A 317 0.46 -25.03 -16.66
C LYS A 317 1.58 -24.00 -16.52
N GLU A 318 1.76 -23.12 -17.50
CA GLU A 318 2.72 -22.02 -17.42
C GLU A 318 2.31 -20.98 -16.38
N GLY A 319 1.01 -20.65 -16.32
CA GLY A 319 0.45 -19.81 -15.25
C GLY A 319 0.71 -20.41 -13.86
N ILE A 320 0.44 -21.70 -13.65
CA ILE A 320 0.72 -22.40 -12.38
C ILE A 320 2.21 -22.38 -12.04
N ALA A 321 3.10 -22.51 -13.03
CA ALA A 321 4.54 -22.42 -12.81
C ALA A 321 4.96 -21.00 -12.35
N VAL A 322 4.43 -19.96 -12.99
CA VAL A 322 4.66 -18.56 -12.58
C VAL A 322 4.08 -18.27 -11.20
N ALA A 323 2.95 -18.91 -10.85
CA ALA A 323 2.31 -18.85 -9.54
C ALA A 323 3.16 -19.44 -8.41
N LYS A 324 4.03 -20.40 -8.75
CA LYS A 324 4.78 -21.25 -7.82
C LYS A 324 3.91 -22.10 -6.90
N TRP A 325 2.72 -22.52 -7.34
CA TRP A 325 1.83 -23.36 -6.52
C TRP A 325 2.34 -24.79 -6.29
N ASN A 326 3.22 -25.29 -7.16
CA ASN A 326 3.74 -26.67 -7.11
C ASN A 326 5.11 -26.80 -6.41
N GLU A 327 5.69 -25.71 -5.89
CA GLU A 327 6.93 -25.77 -5.10
C GLU A 327 6.58 -26.07 -3.62
N PRO A 328 7.20 -27.08 -2.95
CA PRO A 328 6.96 -27.33 -1.54
C PRO A 328 7.42 -26.13 -0.72
N THR A 329 6.45 -25.34 -0.27
CA THR A 329 6.66 -24.09 0.45
C THR A 329 7.07 -24.36 1.90
N ASN A 330 8.38 -24.49 2.16
CA ASN A 330 8.91 -24.44 3.53
C ASN A 330 9.16 -22.97 3.99
N ASN A 331 8.18 -22.09 3.79
CA ASN A 331 8.31 -20.67 4.14
C ASN A 331 6.96 -20.06 4.58
N HIS A 332 6.57 -20.32 5.83
CA HIS A 332 5.58 -19.52 6.56
C HIS A 332 6.24 -18.25 7.12
N ALA A 333 6.69 -17.34 6.26
CA ALA A 333 7.09 -15.98 6.64
C ALA A 333 7.20 -15.12 5.39
N ALA A 334 6.06 -14.85 4.73
CA ALA A 334 6.09 -13.92 3.61
C ALA A 334 4.82 -13.11 3.44
N THR A 335 3.89 -12.95 4.40
CA THR A 335 2.83 -11.91 4.28
C THR A 335 3.40 -10.50 4.47
N ALA A 336 4.54 -10.21 3.86
CA ALA A 336 5.14 -8.90 3.75
C ALA A 336 6.23 -8.98 2.66
N SER A 337 5.95 -8.50 1.44
CA SER A 337 7.02 -8.14 0.51
C SER A 337 6.50 -7.15 -0.55
N LYS A 338 6.89 -5.90 -0.34
CA LYS A 338 7.34 -4.91 -1.33
C LYS A 338 7.11 -5.32 -2.79
N ALA A 339 6.14 -4.67 -3.44
CA ALA A 339 6.04 -4.67 -4.89
C ALA A 339 7.05 -3.66 -5.45
N ASN A 340 8.20 -4.15 -5.90
CA ASN A 340 9.01 -3.51 -6.94
C ASN A 340 9.46 -4.61 -7.89
N LEU A 341 9.24 -4.38 -9.18
CA LEU A 341 9.33 -5.32 -10.28
C LEU A 341 10.76 -5.36 -10.83
N HIS A 342 11.58 -6.27 -10.33
CA HIS A 342 12.82 -6.65 -10.99
C HIS A 342 12.82 -8.17 -11.18
N ALA A 343 12.84 -8.62 -12.43
CA ALA A 343 13.11 -10.00 -12.80
C ALA A 343 14.61 -10.23 -12.83
N ASP A 344 15.08 -11.33 -12.25
CA ASP A 344 16.37 -11.90 -12.62
C ASP A 344 16.33 -13.43 -12.68
N VAL A 345 17.11 -13.95 -13.61
CA VAL A 345 17.09 -15.32 -14.16
C VAL A 345 18.12 -16.19 -13.43
N THR A 346 17.80 -17.47 -13.17
CA THR A 346 18.77 -18.44 -12.63
C THR A 346 19.04 -19.57 -13.64
N PRO A 347 20.30 -19.92 -13.93
CA PRO A 347 20.66 -21.22 -14.49
C PRO A 347 21.31 -22.12 -13.42
N GLY A 348 21.11 -23.44 -13.56
CA GLY A 348 21.47 -24.42 -12.53
C GLY A 348 22.77 -25.21 -12.74
N ASN A 349 23.11 -25.90 -11.65
CA ASN A 349 23.46 -27.33 -11.52
C ASN A 349 24.95 -27.77 -11.35
N LYS A 350 25.11 -28.66 -10.34
CA LYS A 350 26.02 -29.84 -10.18
C LYS A 350 27.24 -29.81 -9.22
N THR A 351 27.14 -30.74 -8.24
CA THR A 351 28.08 -31.80 -7.74
C THR A 351 29.17 -31.55 -6.66
N ARG A 352 28.89 -32.03 -5.41
CA ARG A 352 29.53 -33.09 -4.54
C ARG A 352 31.09 -33.25 -4.42
N PRO A 353 31.65 -34.02 -3.43
CA PRO A 353 31.35 -34.25 -1.99
C PRO A 353 32.64 -34.38 -1.08
N SER A 354 32.52 -34.58 0.26
CA SER A 354 33.36 -35.54 1.05
C SER A 354 33.06 -35.62 2.57
N HIS A 355 32.97 -36.89 3.04
CA HIS A 355 33.19 -37.58 4.36
C HIS A 355 32.98 -36.87 5.72
N GLU A 356 32.12 -37.33 6.65
CA GLU A 356 32.01 -38.58 7.46
C GLU A 356 32.82 -38.59 8.77
N ALA A 357 32.12 -38.60 9.92
CA ALA A 357 32.27 -39.60 11.00
C ALA A 357 31.18 -39.45 12.10
N SER A 358 30.62 -40.62 12.48
CA SER A 358 29.68 -41.03 13.54
C SER A 358 30.21 -40.87 14.99
N ALA A 359 29.48 -40.90 16.12
CA ALA A 359 28.08 -41.12 16.51
C ALA A 359 27.92 -40.78 18.02
N SER A 360 26.72 -40.44 18.50
CA SER A 360 26.09 -41.01 19.73
C SER A 360 24.70 -40.41 20.00
N VAL A 361 23.75 -41.27 20.32
CA VAL A 361 22.33 -40.98 20.53
C VAL A 361 22.07 -40.44 21.94
N SER A 362 21.42 -39.27 22.05
CA SER A 362 20.68 -38.86 23.24
C SER A 362 19.42 -38.08 22.85
N VAL A 363 18.27 -38.52 23.35
CA VAL A 363 16.95 -37.94 23.14
C VAL A 363 16.87 -36.56 23.82
N GLN A 364 16.76 -35.48 23.04
CA GLN A 364 16.45 -34.13 23.54
C GLN A 364 15.25 -33.52 22.79
N ARG A 365 14.33 -32.95 23.57
CA ARG A 365 13.07 -32.34 23.14
C ARG A 365 13.28 -31.25 22.08
N ARG A 366 12.49 -31.28 21.02
CA ARG A 366 12.52 -30.33 19.90
C ARG A 366 12.15 -28.91 20.38
N THR A 367 13.09 -27.98 20.20
CA THR A 367 12.92 -26.53 20.41
C THR A 367 12.25 -25.85 19.22
N SER A 368 11.39 -24.87 19.53
CA SER A 368 10.50 -24.13 18.64
C SER A 368 11.24 -23.21 17.67
N LEU A 369 10.64 -22.96 16.49
CA LEU A 369 11.11 -22.06 15.42
C LEU A 369 11.32 -20.60 15.86
N SER A 370 10.84 -20.22 17.04
CA SER A 370 11.05 -18.91 17.67
C SER A 370 12.50 -18.65 18.11
N ASP A 371 13.34 -19.68 18.27
CA ASP A 371 14.73 -19.49 18.75
C ASP A 371 15.77 -19.30 17.63
N ARG A 372 15.45 -19.62 16.37
CA ARG A 372 16.44 -19.49 15.28
C ARG A 372 16.58 -18.08 14.73
N PHE A 373 15.54 -17.24 14.83
CA PHE A 373 15.60 -15.81 14.45
C PHE A 373 16.19 -14.89 15.53
N ARG A 374 16.55 -15.43 16.70
CA ARG A 374 17.26 -14.68 17.75
C ARG A 374 18.76 -14.52 17.50
N SER A 375 19.34 -15.28 16.56
CA SER A 375 20.80 -15.44 16.45
C SER A 375 21.55 -14.42 15.58
N ASP A 376 20.87 -13.55 14.84
CA ASP A 376 21.55 -12.57 13.94
C ASP A 376 21.76 -11.17 14.53
N PHE A 377 21.48 -10.96 15.82
CA PHE A 377 21.76 -9.69 16.53
C PHE A 377 22.28 -9.97 17.93
N ASP A 378 23.49 -10.51 18.03
CA ASP A 378 24.17 -10.68 19.31
C ASP A 378 24.72 -9.33 19.80
N ILE A 379 23.90 -8.60 20.55
CA ILE A 379 24.29 -7.42 21.33
C ILE A 379 24.50 -7.91 22.77
N SER A 380 25.62 -8.59 23.02
CA SER A 380 26.01 -9.00 24.37
C SER A 380 27.50 -8.73 24.61
N GLY A 381 27.83 -7.45 24.78
CA GLY A 381 29.13 -7.02 25.29
C GLY A 381 28.96 -6.35 26.65
N VAL A 382 29.50 -6.98 27.68
CA VAL A 382 29.73 -6.53 29.08
C VAL A 382 28.83 -7.22 30.14
N PRO A 383 29.40 -7.86 31.19
CA PRO A 383 28.65 -8.64 32.17
C PRO A 383 28.24 -7.80 33.40
N GLY A 384 26.98 -7.95 33.81
CA GLY A 384 26.50 -7.61 35.16
C GLY A 384 25.33 -6.60 35.21
N GLY A 385 24.17 -7.07 35.68
CA GLY A 385 23.12 -6.23 36.26
C GLY A 385 21.80 -6.12 35.47
N ASP A 386 20.76 -6.83 35.93
CA ASP A 386 19.32 -6.64 35.70
C ASP A 386 18.83 -6.36 34.27
N ASN A 387 18.85 -7.39 33.41
CA ASN A 387 18.48 -7.27 31.99
C ASN A 387 16.98 -7.50 31.65
N HIS A 388 16.14 -7.94 32.58
CA HIS A 388 14.79 -8.40 32.20
C HIS A 388 13.81 -7.28 31.77
N ASN A 389 14.04 -6.02 32.21
CA ASN A 389 13.20 -4.87 31.81
C ASN A 389 13.72 -4.12 30.57
N LYS A 390 15.05 -4.08 30.34
CA LYS A 390 15.65 -3.43 29.16
C LYS A 390 15.32 -4.17 27.86
N ASP A 391 15.23 -5.49 27.94
CA ASP A 391 14.85 -6.34 26.81
C ASP A 391 13.37 -6.14 26.40
N SER A 392 12.49 -5.82 27.36
CA SER A 392 11.07 -5.56 27.11
C SER A 392 10.84 -4.29 26.29
N HIS A 393 11.52 -3.17 26.60
CA HIS A 393 11.36 -1.93 25.84
C HIS A 393 11.97 -2.01 24.44
N THR A 394 13.06 -2.76 24.29
CA THR A 394 13.66 -3.05 22.99
C THR A 394 12.72 -3.89 22.13
N ALA A 395 12.14 -4.96 22.69
CA ALA A 395 11.15 -5.78 22.00
C ALA A 395 9.88 -4.97 21.67
N ARG A 396 9.44 -4.11 22.59
CA ARG A 396 8.30 -3.22 22.40
C ARG A 396 8.55 -2.21 21.29
N LEU A 397 9.75 -1.61 21.22
CA LEU A 397 10.10 -0.71 20.12
C LEU A 397 10.07 -1.45 18.79
N LYS A 398 10.58 -2.69 18.71
CA LYS A 398 10.48 -3.50 17.48
C LYS A 398 9.02 -3.70 17.07
N GLN A 399 8.16 -4.08 18.00
CA GLN A 399 6.72 -4.22 17.75
C GLN A 399 6.11 -2.91 17.25
N ILE A 400 6.41 -1.78 17.92
CA ILE A 400 5.95 -0.44 17.51
C ILE A 400 6.46 -0.10 16.10
N LEU A 401 7.70 -0.44 15.77
CA LEU A 401 8.31 -0.15 14.48
C LEU A 401 7.87 -1.10 13.37
N GLU A 402 7.27 -2.25 13.68
CA GLU A 402 6.70 -3.20 12.71
C GLU A 402 5.23 -2.89 12.45
N GLU A 403 4.46 -2.64 13.51
CA GLU A 403 3.03 -2.43 13.50
C GLU A 403 2.67 -0.98 13.09
N PRO A 404 2.11 -0.74 11.90
CA PRO A 404 1.86 0.61 11.42
C PRO A 404 0.96 1.46 12.33
N ALA A 405 -0.04 0.87 12.99
CA ALA A 405 -0.91 1.59 13.93
C ALA A 405 -0.16 2.08 15.17
N LEU A 406 0.70 1.22 15.76
CA LEU A 406 1.55 1.60 16.88
C LEU A 406 2.65 2.57 16.46
N ARG A 407 3.25 2.38 15.28
CA ARG A 407 4.25 3.30 14.71
C ARG A 407 3.66 4.70 14.55
N SER A 408 2.40 4.76 14.13
CA SER A 408 1.66 5.98 13.94
C SER A 408 1.40 6.69 15.27
N LEU A 409 0.89 5.97 16.27
CA LEU A 409 0.68 6.53 17.60
C LEU A 409 2.01 6.97 18.26
N PHE A 410 3.07 6.20 18.05
CA PHE A 410 4.40 6.51 18.56
C PHE A 410 5.00 7.74 17.90
N ARG A 411 4.84 7.91 16.58
CA ARG A 411 5.25 9.13 15.87
C ARG A 411 4.52 10.36 16.42
N GLU A 412 3.22 10.25 16.66
CA GLU A 412 2.44 11.34 17.25
C GLU A 412 2.89 11.68 18.69
N PHE A 413 3.24 10.65 19.46
CA PHE A 413 3.86 10.82 20.77
C PHE A 413 5.20 11.55 20.67
N LEU A 414 6.12 11.09 19.81
CA LEU A 414 7.42 11.72 19.61
C LEU A 414 7.29 13.16 19.13
N ARG A 415 6.35 13.45 18.23
CA ARG A 415 6.03 14.81 17.77
C ARG A 415 5.57 15.72 18.89
N SER A 416 4.69 15.22 19.77
CA SER A 416 4.27 15.99 20.96
C SER A 416 5.37 16.18 22.02
N ASN A 417 6.41 15.35 21.97
CA ASN A 417 7.60 15.45 22.83
C ASN A 417 8.81 16.05 22.09
N PHE A 418 8.59 16.69 20.94
CA PHE A 418 9.62 17.36 20.13
C PHE A 418 10.84 16.49 19.81
N CYS A 419 10.61 15.20 19.55
CA CYS A 419 11.67 14.22 19.26
C CYS A 419 11.31 13.29 18.08
N GLU A 420 10.43 13.74 17.17
CA GLU A 420 9.96 12.98 15.98
C GLU A 420 11.09 12.67 14.99
N GLU A 421 12.12 13.52 14.95
CA GLU A 421 13.29 13.37 14.09
C GLU A 421 13.98 12.02 14.29
N ASN A 422 13.96 11.46 15.50
CA ASN A 422 14.56 10.16 15.82
C ASN A 422 13.91 9.01 15.04
N LEU A 423 12.57 9.00 14.95
CA LEU A 423 11.84 7.99 14.18
C LEU A 423 11.97 8.24 12.68
N SER A 424 11.93 9.50 12.25
CA SER A 424 12.04 9.87 10.84
C SER A 424 13.41 9.47 10.27
N PHE A 425 14.49 9.80 10.98
CA PHE A 425 15.84 9.34 10.64
C PHE A 425 15.94 7.83 10.58
N TRP A 426 15.38 7.12 11.58
CA TRP A 426 15.44 5.66 11.61
C TRP A 426 14.79 5.03 10.38
N LEU A 427 13.64 5.57 9.93
CA LEU A 427 12.92 5.11 8.74
C LEU A 427 13.65 5.45 7.44
N ASP A 428 14.20 6.66 7.33
CA ASP A 428 14.93 7.11 6.14
C ASP A 428 16.22 6.31 5.94
N VAL A 429 16.96 6.01 7.01
CA VAL A 429 18.12 5.10 6.94
C VAL A 429 17.69 3.68 6.56
N GLN A 430 16.53 3.21 7.02
CA GLN A 430 16.01 1.89 6.66
C GLN A 430 15.63 1.81 5.17
N ASP A 431 15.10 2.88 4.59
CA ASP A 431 14.83 2.97 3.15
C ASP A 431 16.13 3.10 2.34
N PHE A 432 17.07 3.92 2.79
CA PHE A 432 18.38 4.08 2.17
C PHE A 432 19.17 2.76 2.11
N LYS A 433 19.26 2.02 3.23
CA LYS A 433 19.89 0.69 3.28
C LYS A 433 19.26 -0.28 2.30
N ARG A 434 17.93 -0.30 2.24
CA ARG A 434 17.18 -1.15 1.30
C ARG A 434 17.53 -0.82 -0.15
N ARG A 435 17.58 0.47 -0.52
CA ARG A 435 17.91 0.89 -1.88
C ARG A 435 19.38 0.61 -2.23
N PHE A 436 20.30 0.83 -1.30
CA PHE A 436 21.73 0.54 -1.48
C PHE A 436 22.04 -0.95 -1.69
N GLN A 437 21.32 -1.83 -0.97
CA GLN A 437 21.46 -3.29 -1.11
C GLN A 437 21.01 -3.78 -2.49
N THR A 438 19.93 -3.20 -3.05
CA THR A 438 19.46 -3.49 -4.41
C THR A 438 20.52 -3.18 -5.48
N THR A 439 21.36 -2.15 -5.27
CA THR A 439 22.41 -1.74 -6.22
C THR A 439 23.67 -2.58 -6.13
N SER A 440 24.08 -2.95 -4.91
CA SER A 440 25.36 -3.67 -4.68
C SER A 440 25.35 -5.09 -5.25
N SER A 441 24.18 -5.72 -5.36
CA SER A 441 24.00 -7.02 -6.02
C SER A 441 24.16 -7.00 -7.55
N ALA A 442 24.13 -5.82 -8.20
CA ALA A 442 24.27 -5.68 -9.65
C ALA A 442 25.73 -5.52 -10.13
N VAL A 443 26.68 -5.24 -9.21
CA VAL A 443 28.10 -4.99 -9.53
C VAL A 443 28.94 -6.29 -9.57
N ALA A 444 28.40 -7.40 -9.07
CA ALA A 444 29.13 -8.65 -8.88
C ALA A 444 28.95 -9.70 -10.00
N ALA A 445 28.48 -9.32 -11.20
CA ALA A 445 28.36 -10.22 -12.35
C ALA A 445 29.46 -9.95 -13.40
N PRO A 446 30.67 -10.53 -13.29
CA PRO A 446 31.70 -10.42 -14.31
C PRO A 446 31.38 -11.42 -15.43
N GLY A 447 30.74 -11.01 -16.52
CA GLY A 447 30.63 -11.93 -17.66
C GLY A 447 29.64 -11.69 -18.78
N SER A 448 29.41 -10.48 -19.28
CA SER A 448 28.80 -10.34 -20.61
C SER A 448 29.37 -9.15 -21.39
N LYS A 449 30.11 -9.45 -22.47
CA LYS A 449 30.80 -8.47 -23.33
C LYS A 449 29.90 -7.78 -24.37
N GLN A 450 28.57 -7.70 -24.17
CA GLN A 450 27.65 -7.31 -25.27
C GLN A 450 26.46 -6.41 -24.88
N ALA A 451 26.60 -5.52 -23.89
CA ALA A 451 25.57 -4.50 -23.61
C ALA A 451 26.19 -3.13 -23.28
N LYS A 452 27.06 -2.61 -24.15
CA LYS A 452 27.59 -1.25 -24.01
C LYS A 452 26.66 -0.29 -24.73
N LEU A 453 25.81 0.43 -23.98
CA LEU A 453 25.51 1.87 -24.12
C LEU A 453 24.22 2.31 -23.39
N SER A 454 23.22 1.44 -23.15
CA SER A 454 21.94 1.84 -22.53
C SER A 454 21.78 1.49 -21.03
N GLY A 455 22.38 0.41 -20.54
CA GLY A 455 22.33 0.02 -19.12
C GLY A 455 23.17 0.91 -18.19
N HIS A 456 24.21 1.54 -18.74
CA HIS A 456 25.15 2.38 -17.99
C HIS A 456 24.48 3.64 -17.44
N ALA A 457 23.58 4.27 -18.22
CA ALA A 457 22.88 5.48 -17.82
C ALA A 457 21.85 5.23 -16.69
N THR A 458 21.18 4.08 -16.70
CA THR A 458 20.22 3.71 -15.64
C THR A 458 20.94 3.39 -14.32
N MET A 459 22.08 2.70 -14.39
CA MET A 459 22.93 2.43 -13.22
C MET A 459 23.54 3.72 -12.65
N GLU A 460 24.00 4.62 -13.53
CA GLU A 460 24.54 5.92 -13.14
C GLU A 460 23.47 6.80 -12.49
N LYS A 461 22.26 6.85 -13.06
CA LYS A 461 21.12 7.57 -12.46
C LYS A 461 20.76 7.02 -11.09
N HIS A 462 20.71 5.70 -10.93
CA HIS A 462 20.41 5.08 -9.65
C HIS A 462 21.49 5.34 -8.60
N GLN A 463 22.77 5.36 -8.99
CA GLN A 463 23.87 5.75 -8.13
C GLN A 463 23.77 7.24 -7.73
N GLN A 464 23.40 8.12 -8.67
CA GLN A 464 23.12 9.53 -8.37
C GLN A 464 21.96 9.69 -7.38
N ASP A 465 20.88 8.91 -7.53
CA ASP A 465 19.74 8.93 -6.60
C ASP A 465 20.15 8.51 -5.18
N LEU A 466 21.00 7.49 -5.05
CA LEU A 466 21.53 7.07 -3.74
C LEU A 466 22.45 8.11 -3.11
N ILE A 467 23.28 8.76 -3.92
CA ILE A 467 24.12 9.87 -3.46
C ILE A 467 23.25 11.01 -2.96
N ALA A 468 22.24 11.41 -3.74
CA ALA A 468 21.30 12.45 -3.36
C ALA A 468 20.58 12.10 -2.05
N MET A 469 20.08 10.86 -1.93
CA MET A 469 19.44 10.37 -0.70
C MET A 469 20.38 10.42 0.50
N ALA A 470 21.63 10.01 0.34
CA ALA A 470 22.62 10.04 1.41
C ALA A 470 22.88 11.47 1.91
N PHE A 471 22.99 12.45 1.01
CA PHE A 471 23.15 13.86 1.38
C PHE A 471 21.88 14.49 1.95
N VAL A 472 20.69 14.10 1.47
CA VAL A 472 19.43 14.55 2.06
C VAL A 472 19.34 14.10 3.52
N ILE A 473 19.66 12.84 3.82
CA ILE A 473 19.69 12.31 5.20
C ILE A 473 20.69 13.11 6.05
N TYR A 474 21.91 13.35 5.53
CA TYR A 474 22.91 14.15 6.23
C TYR A 474 22.42 15.56 6.56
N ASN A 475 21.97 16.31 5.55
CA ASN A 475 21.56 17.70 5.71
C ASN A 475 20.29 17.87 6.55
N SER A 476 19.43 16.86 6.58
CA SER A 476 18.17 16.91 7.34
C SER A 476 18.39 16.63 8.83
N TYR A 477 19.30 15.71 9.18
CA TYR A 477 19.36 15.15 10.54
C TYR A 477 20.73 15.21 11.22
N LEU A 478 21.82 15.34 10.46
CA LEU A 478 23.18 15.11 10.97
C LEU A 478 24.12 16.30 10.77
N ALA A 479 23.83 17.17 9.80
CA ALA A 479 24.58 18.39 9.60
C ALA A 479 24.46 19.30 10.82
N PRO A 480 25.54 20.03 11.20
CA PRO A 480 25.48 21.00 12.28
C PRO A 480 24.36 22.03 12.02
N ALA A 481 23.55 22.32 13.04
CA ALA A 481 22.41 23.24 12.95
C ALA A 481 21.33 22.79 11.95
N SER A 482 21.24 21.50 11.66
CA SER A 482 20.12 20.97 10.88
C SER A 482 18.79 21.18 11.62
N PRO A 483 17.69 21.44 10.89
CA PRO A 483 16.39 21.73 11.51
C PRO A 483 15.81 20.53 12.28
N CYS A 484 16.31 19.32 12.02
CA CYS A 484 15.94 18.08 12.70
C CYS A 484 17.19 17.38 13.26
N GLU A 485 18.15 18.17 13.78
CA GLU A 485 19.42 17.65 14.27
C GLU A 485 19.26 16.60 15.37
N LEU A 486 19.85 15.43 15.18
CA LEU A 486 19.75 14.31 16.10
C LEU A 486 20.66 14.46 17.32
N ASN A 487 20.18 13.99 18.47
CA ASN A 487 20.99 13.91 19.69
C ASN A 487 21.89 12.66 19.71
N ILE A 488 22.95 12.66 18.90
CA ILE A 488 23.92 11.55 18.80
C ILE A 488 25.19 11.80 19.61
N ASP A 489 25.87 10.71 20.00
CA ASP A 489 27.14 10.77 20.74
C ASP A 489 28.18 11.66 20.04
N HIS A 490 28.95 12.42 20.84
CA HIS A 490 29.93 13.37 20.34
C HIS A 490 31.01 12.69 19.47
N ASN A 491 31.41 11.46 19.79
CA ASN A 491 32.44 10.75 19.01
C ASN A 491 31.88 10.30 17.65
N LEU A 492 30.63 9.81 17.61
CA LEU A 492 29.96 9.48 16.34
C LEU A 492 29.75 10.72 15.47
N ARG A 493 29.41 11.85 16.09
CA ARG A 493 29.26 13.14 15.39
C ARG A 493 30.60 13.62 14.83
N ALA A 494 31.67 13.58 15.64
CA ALA A 494 33.01 13.97 15.20
C ALA A 494 33.53 13.09 14.05
N GLU A 495 33.30 11.77 14.14
CA GLU A 495 33.63 10.81 13.09
C GLU A 495 32.89 11.10 11.78
N LEU A 496 31.57 11.37 11.86
CA LEU A 496 30.77 11.72 10.70
C LEU A 496 31.21 13.03 10.05
N VAL A 497 31.44 14.07 10.85
CA VAL A 497 31.89 15.39 10.35
C VAL A 497 33.27 15.28 9.71
N ALA A 498 34.20 14.56 10.33
CA ALA A 498 35.52 14.33 9.75
C ALA A 498 35.42 13.61 8.39
N TYR A 499 34.55 12.60 8.29
CA TYR A 499 34.34 11.85 7.06
C TYR A 499 33.64 12.69 5.97
N MET A 500 32.66 13.51 6.33
CA MET A 500 31.98 14.42 5.39
C MET A 500 32.90 15.52 4.89
N ASN A 501 33.77 16.05 5.75
CA ASN A 501 34.80 17.00 5.37
C ASN A 501 35.83 16.36 4.44
N GLN A 502 36.21 15.09 4.66
CA GLN A 502 37.09 14.35 3.74
C GLN A 502 36.45 14.20 2.35
N ILE A 503 35.18 13.79 2.29
CA ILE A 503 34.43 13.66 1.02
C ILE A 503 34.29 15.02 0.31
N THR A 504 34.11 16.10 1.07
CA THR A 504 33.86 17.44 0.52
C THR A 504 35.16 18.15 0.12
N ALA A 505 36.25 17.93 0.85
CA ALA A 505 37.57 18.48 0.54
C ALA A 505 38.19 17.88 -0.73
N ASP A 506 37.89 16.61 -1.06
CA ASP A 506 38.25 16.00 -2.35
C ASP A 506 37.63 16.75 -3.57
N LYS A 507 36.61 17.60 -3.36
CA LYS A 507 35.96 18.42 -4.40
C LYS A 507 36.51 19.85 -4.53
N GLU A 508 37.35 20.34 -3.63
CA GLU A 508 37.82 21.75 -3.63
C GLU A 508 38.99 22.04 -4.59
N ALA A 509 39.33 21.11 -5.50
CA ALA A 509 40.10 21.42 -6.70
C ALA A 509 39.16 21.83 -7.86
N GLY A 510 38.39 22.91 -7.67
CA GLY A 510 37.38 23.34 -8.65
C GLY A 510 36.66 24.65 -8.30
N VAL A 511 37.44 25.69 -8.03
CA VAL A 511 37.01 27.03 -7.61
C VAL A 511 36.18 27.75 -8.68
N LYS A 512 34.85 27.88 -8.47
CA LYS A 512 34.02 29.10 -8.60
C LYS A 512 32.53 28.72 -8.68
N GLY A 513 31.73 29.37 -7.85
CA GLY A 513 30.29 29.12 -7.71
C GLY A 513 29.52 29.24 -9.01
N HIS A 514 29.00 28.10 -9.47
CA HIS A 514 27.74 27.97 -10.20
C HIS A 514 27.36 26.48 -10.12
N ILE A 515 26.29 26.14 -9.40
CA ILE A 515 25.74 24.78 -9.48
C ILE A 515 24.77 24.79 -10.66
N GLU A 516 25.30 24.54 -11.86
CA GLU A 516 24.45 24.17 -13.01
C GLU A 516 24.05 22.69 -12.92
N PRO A 517 22.80 22.33 -13.28
CA PRO A 517 22.33 20.95 -13.26
C PRO A 517 22.83 20.22 -14.52
N GLY A 518 23.99 19.58 -14.38
CA GLY A 518 24.56 18.71 -15.40
C GLY A 518 26.07 18.88 -15.49
N ILE A 519 26.79 17.76 -15.34
CA ILE A 519 28.26 17.57 -15.48
C ILE A 519 29.04 17.47 -14.14
N GLY A 520 29.18 16.22 -13.66
CA GLY A 520 30.36 15.63 -12.95
C GLY A 520 30.60 16.00 -11.46
N ASN A 521 31.04 15.15 -10.53
CA ASN A 521 31.54 13.77 -10.57
C ASN A 521 31.31 13.03 -9.23
N THR A 522 30.90 11.78 -9.38
CA THR A 522 31.00 10.55 -8.56
C THR A 522 31.58 10.61 -7.13
N LEU A 523 30.70 10.47 -6.13
CA LEU A 523 31.05 9.69 -4.93
C LEU A 523 31.29 8.24 -5.35
N HIS A 524 32.44 7.66 -5.01
CA HIS A 524 32.76 6.27 -5.32
C HIS A 524 31.87 5.31 -4.51
N ALA A 525 31.57 4.12 -5.04
CA ALA A 525 30.72 3.14 -4.36
C ALA A 525 31.22 2.79 -2.94
N SER A 526 32.54 2.82 -2.72
CA SER A 526 33.17 2.62 -1.41
C SER A 526 32.87 3.77 -0.42
N GLN A 527 32.77 5.01 -0.89
CA GLN A 527 32.45 6.15 -0.04
C GLN A 527 30.99 6.08 0.42
N LEU A 528 30.08 5.70 -0.48
CA LEU A 528 28.67 5.48 -0.17
C LEU A 528 28.48 4.29 0.79
N GLN A 529 29.24 3.20 0.60
CA GLN A 529 29.23 2.06 1.53
C GLN A 529 29.65 2.46 2.95
N THR A 530 30.62 3.35 3.07
CA THR A 530 31.06 3.88 4.37
C THR A 530 30.00 4.78 5.00
N MET A 531 29.30 5.61 4.22
CA MET A 531 28.14 6.37 4.69
C MET A 531 27.03 5.45 5.21
N VAL A 532 26.73 4.36 4.51
CA VAL A 532 25.75 3.35 4.95
C VAL A 532 26.13 2.77 6.32
N LYS A 533 27.40 2.41 6.54
CA LYS A 533 27.90 1.89 7.82
C LYS A 533 27.78 2.93 8.95
N LEU A 534 28.10 4.19 8.67
CA LEU A 534 27.97 5.28 9.64
C LEU A 534 26.50 5.50 10.00
N TYR A 535 25.61 5.57 9.01
CA TYR A 535 24.17 5.72 9.25
C TYR A 535 23.58 4.53 9.99
N GLU A 536 24.04 3.30 9.73
CA GLU A 536 23.61 2.12 10.46
C GLU A 536 24.04 2.17 11.94
N ARG A 537 25.27 2.59 12.24
CA ARG A 537 25.71 2.79 13.63
C ARG A 537 24.87 3.84 14.35
N ILE A 538 24.58 4.95 13.68
CA ILE A 538 23.72 6.00 14.24
C ILE A 538 22.28 5.50 14.40
N GLN A 539 21.75 4.74 13.43
CA GLN A 539 20.40 4.15 13.48
C GLN A 539 20.25 3.21 14.67
N VAL A 540 21.27 2.41 14.99
CA VAL A 540 21.29 1.54 16.18
C VAL A 540 21.29 2.37 17.46
N TYR A 541 22.09 3.44 17.52
CA TYR A 541 22.11 4.34 18.66
C TYR A 541 20.74 5.01 18.88
N ILE A 542 20.14 5.57 17.82
CA ILE A 542 18.82 6.23 17.87
C ILE A 542 17.71 5.24 18.24
N PHE A 543 17.79 3.99 17.75
CA PHE A 543 16.89 2.94 18.18
C PHE A 543 16.98 2.69 19.69
N ARG A 544 18.21 2.58 20.24
CA ARG A 544 18.40 2.43 21.70
C ARG A 544 17.89 3.64 22.47
N LEU A 545 18.17 4.85 21.99
CA LEU A 545 17.69 6.10 22.59
C LEU A 545 16.15 6.11 22.69
N MET A 546 15.45 5.81 21.59
CA MET A 546 13.99 5.71 21.58
C MET A 546 13.49 4.60 22.50
N ALA A 547 14.16 3.44 22.54
CA ALA A 547 13.77 2.32 23.40
C ALA A 547 13.93 2.65 24.89
N THR A 548 14.96 3.42 25.27
CA THR A 548 15.24 3.73 26.68
C THR A 548 14.50 4.97 27.17
N ASP A 549 14.32 5.99 26.33
CA ASP A 549 13.76 7.27 26.76
C ASP A 549 12.29 7.43 26.36
N SER A 550 11.97 7.16 25.09
CA SER A 550 10.65 7.44 24.52
C SER A 550 9.63 6.34 24.79
N VAL A 551 10.02 5.06 24.64
CA VAL A 551 9.10 3.91 24.77
C VAL A 551 8.52 3.77 26.18
N PRO A 552 9.27 3.90 27.29
CA PRO A 552 8.68 3.78 28.63
C PRO A 552 7.65 4.88 28.92
N LYS A 553 7.84 6.07 28.36
CA LYS A 553 6.90 7.20 28.48
C LYS A 553 5.69 6.99 27.59
N PHE A 554 5.91 6.54 26.35
CA PHE A 554 4.85 6.19 25.40
C PHE A 554 3.89 5.14 25.97
N CYS A 555 4.44 4.09 26.58
CA CYS A 555 3.64 3.02 27.17
C CYS A 555 2.76 3.46 28.36
N LYS A 556 3.00 4.64 28.92
CA LYS A 556 2.20 5.22 30.01
C LYS A 556 1.12 6.18 29.52
N THR A 557 1.07 6.48 28.21
CA THR A 557 0.07 7.40 27.67
C THR A 557 -1.33 6.79 27.71
N GLU A 558 -2.34 7.60 28.02
CA GLU A 558 -3.75 7.14 28.06
C GLU A 558 -4.19 6.52 26.74
N LEU A 559 -3.71 7.05 25.61
CA LEU A 559 -4.00 6.50 24.28
C LEU A 559 -3.39 5.10 24.08
N PHE A 560 -2.15 4.88 24.53
CA PHE A 560 -1.52 3.56 24.48
C PHE A 560 -2.20 2.57 25.44
N LEU A 561 -2.54 3.02 26.65
CA LEU A 561 -3.24 2.21 27.64
C LEU A 561 -4.66 1.85 27.20
N THR A 562 -5.39 2.79 26.60
CA THR A 562 -6.74 2.57 26.04
C THR A 562 -6.68 1.59 24.88
N LEU A 563 -5.70 1.73 23.98
CA LEU A 563 -5.52 0.79 22.89
C LEU A 563 -5.18 -0.61 23.42
N THR A 564 -4.26 -0.71 24.40
CA THR A 564 -3.85 -1.98 25.01
C THR A 564 -4.96 -2.61 25.86
N GLN A 565 -5.77 -1.82 26.58
CA GLN A 565 -6.95 -2.26 27.31
C GLN A 565 -8.03 -2.74 26.33
N GLN A 566 -8.25 -2.04 25.23
CA GLN A 566 -9.17 -2.51 24.19
C GLN A 566 -8.72 -3.81 23.53
N PHE A 567 -7.41 -4.10 23.47
CA PHE A 567 -6.89 -5.40 23.06
C PHE A 567 -7.03 -6.46 24.18
N SER A 568 -6.81 -6.10 25.44
CA SER A 568 -6.88 -7.02 26.59
C SER A 568 -8.32 -7.36 27.02
N GLU A 569 -9.26 -6.42 26.91
CA GLU A 569 -10.69 -6.65 27.07
C GLU A 569 -11.22 -7.53 25.95
N TYR A 570 -10.66 -7.43 24.74
CA TYR A 570 -10.94 -8.34 23.64
C TYR A 570 -10.51 -9.79 23.95
N GLU A 571 -9.29 -9.99 24.45
CA GLU A 571 -8.80 -11.32 24.85
C GLU A 571 -9.51 -11.88 26.09
N LYS A 572 -9.92 -11.02 27.04
CA LYS A 572 -10.73 -11.43 28.20
C LYS A 572 -12.16 -11.79 27.81
N ASP A 573 -12.76 -11.07 26.86
CA ASP A 573 -14.06 -11.42 26.31
C ASP A 573 -13.99 -12.75 25.53
N GLU A 574 -12.92 -13.01 24.79
CA GLU A 574 -12.67 -14.32 24.12
C GLU A 574 -12.56 -15.48 25.15
N SER A 575 -11.82 -15.25 26.25
CA SER A 575 -11.70 -16.19 27.37
C SER A 575 -13.00 -16.37 28.16
N ALA A 576 -13.81 -15.32 28.30
CA ALA A 576 -15.10 -15.36 28.96
C ALA A 576 -16.17 -16.05 28.09
N ILE A 577 -16.11 -15.86 26.77
CA ILE A 577 -16.96 -16.52 25.77
C ILE A 577 -16.66 -18.03 25.75
N ALA A 578 -15.40 -18.44 25.75
CA ALA A 578 -15.02 -19.86 25.87
C ALA A 578 -15.46 -20.50 27.22
N GLY A 579 -15.50 -19.71 28.30
CA GLY A 579 -16.03 -20.14 29.60
C GLY A 579 -17.56 -20.16 29.70
N LEU A 580 -18.25 -19.36 28.89
CA LEU A 580 -19.71 -19.33 28.78
C LEU A 580 -20.24 -20.49 27.93
N GLU A 581 -19.55 -20.88 26.85
CA GLU A 581 -19.95 -22.00 25.98
C GLU A 581 -20.06 -23.34 26.72
N ALA A 582 -19.23 -23.54 27.76
CA ALA A 582 -19.32 -24.73 28.63
C ALA A 582 -20.51 -24.72 29.60
N LYS A 583 -21.14 -23.56 29.84
CA LYS A 583 -22.25 -23.39 30.79
C LYS A 583 -23.62 -23.18 30.13
N THR A 584 -23.67 -22.77 28.85
CA THR A 584 -24.91 -22.61 28.08
C THR A 584 -25.52 -23.90 27.51
N ALA A 585 -24.92 -25.07 27.75
CA ALA A 585 -25.58 -26.37 27.50
C ALA A 585 -26.65 -26.72 28.56
N ALA A 586 -26.83 -25.88 29.59
CA ALA A 586 -27.88 -26.05 30.59
C ALA A 586 -28.68 -24.75 30.75
N LEU A 587 -29.98 -24.86 30.40
CA LEU A 587 -31.11 -24.01 30.81
C LEU A 587 -31.56 -22.89 29.86
N VAL A 588 -32.85 -23.00 29.54
CA VAL A 588 -33.71 -22.13 28.74
C VAL A 588 -34.45 -21.15 29.67
N ILE A 589 -34.86 -20.00 29.10
CA ILE A 589 -36.03 -19.14 29.44
C ILE A 589 -35.72 -17.75 30.07
N ASP A 590 -36.17 -16.76 29.29
CA ASP A 590 -36.76 -15.44 29.60
C ASP A 590 -35.98 -14.13 29.57
N SER A 591 -36.79 -13.11 29.33
CA SER A 591 -36.60 -11.89 28.58
C SER A 591 -36.64 -10.67 29.50
N ARG A 592 -35.92 -9.59 29.12
CA ARG A 592 -36.34 -8.17 29.04
C ARG A 592 -35.38 -7.14 29.67
N LYS A 593 -35.14 -6.13 28.82
CA LYS A 593 -35.21 -4.67 29.06
C LYS A 593 -33.96 -3.86 29.47
N THR A 594 -33.79 -2.81 28.64
CA THR A 594 -33.62 -1.37 28.93
C THR A 594 -32.26 -0.71 28.81
N ALA A 595 -32.34 0.51 28.26
CA ALA A 595 -31.33 1.37 27.66
C ALA A 595 -31.00 2.60 28.53
N THR A 596 -30.20 3.51 27.94
CA THR A 596 -29.92 4.93 28.29
C THR A 596 -28.70 5.16 29.22
N HIS A 597 -27.86 6.19 29.10
CA HIS A 597 -28.01 7.54 28.54
C HIS A 597 -26.63 8.18 28.18
N VAL A 598 -26.67 9.27 27.41
CA VAL A 598 -25.59 10.10 26.83
C VAL A 598 -25.28 11.32 27.70
N ASP A 599 -24.02 11.79 27.70
CA ASP A 599 -23.54 13.19 27.86
C ASP A 599 -22.11 13.27 27.26
N GLY A 600 -21.59 14.29 26.58
CA GLY A 600 -22.03 15.66 26.31
C GLY A 600 -20.92 16.69 26.60
N ARG A 601 -19.82 16.78 25.80
CA ARG A 601 -18.94 17.98 25.77
C ARG A 601 -17.99 18.06 24.55
N ALA A 602 -17.84 19.26 24.00
CA ALA A 602 -16.90 19.69 22.95
C ALA A 602 -16.59 21.21 23.14
N PRO A 603 -15.63 21.85 22.44
CA PRO A 603 -14.31 21.40 21.92
C PRO A 603 -13.17 22.45 22.11
N SER A 604 -11.95 22.18 21.58
CA SER A 604 -10.96 23.12 20.94
C SER A 604 -9.48 22.78 21.28
N PRO A 605 -8.47 23.08 20.42
CA PRO A 605 -8.18 22.51 19.10
C PRO A 605 -6.72 21.97 19.06
N THR A 606 -6.13 21.76 17.88
CA THR A 606 -4.73 21.34 17.60
C THR A 606 -4.36 19.87 17.84
N ARG A 607 -4.49 19.04 16.79
CA ARG A 607 -3.57 17.92 16.56
C ARG A 607 -3.62 17.42 15.11
N ALA A 608 -2.45 17.26 14.50
CA ALA A 608 -2.30 16.67 13.17
C ALA A 608 -2.43 15.14 13.31
N TYR A 609 -3.28 14.53 12.49
CA TYR A 609 -3.71 13.15 12.65
C TYR A 609 -2.82 12.18 11.88
N LEU A 610 -2.45 11.13 12.61
CA LEU A 610 -2.07 9.83 12.07
C LEU A 610 -3.32 8.97 11.90
N THR A 611 -3.29 8.17 10.83
CA THR A 611 -4.42 7.54 10.13
C THR A 611 -5.25 6.59 11.01
N ILE A 612 -6.52 6.97 11.22
CA ILE A 612 -7.55 6.25 12.00
C ILE A 612 -7.95 4.91 11.33
N SER A 613 -7.68 4.74 10.03
CA SER A 613 -8.09 3.61 9.18
C SER A 613 -7.38 2.28 9.48
N GLN A 614 -6.10 2.30 9.88
CA GLN A 614 -5.35 1.06 10.21
C GLN A 614 -5.84 0.42 11.52
N ALA A 615 -6.09 1.24 12.56
CA ALA A 615 -6.51 0.74 13.87
C ALA A 615 -7.97 0.23 13.90
N ALA A 616 -8.84 0.74 13.03
CA ALA A 616 -10.24 0.34 12.96
C ALA A 616 -10.47 -0.99 12.20
N ASN A 617 -9.68 -1.24 11.15
CA ASN A 617 -9.83 -2.44 10.32
C ASN A 617 -9.21 -3.70 10.94
N GLU A 618 -8.11 -3.57 11.68
CA GLU A 618 -7.54 -4.68 12.46
C GLU A 618 -8.53 -5.20 13.53
N LYS A 619 -9.34 -4.29 14.09
CA LYS A 619 -10.41 -4.60 15.02
C LYS A 619 -11.64 -5.28 14.39
N GLN A 620 -11.88 -5.10 13.09
CA GLN A 620 -12.96 -5.77 12.35
C GLN A 620 -12.52 -7.14 11.80
N ALA A 621 -11.26 -7.29 11.41
CA ALA A 621 -10.71 -8.59 11.00
C ALA A 621 -10.60 -9.58 12.18
N ALA A 622 -10.35 -9.09 13.39
CA ALA A 622 -10.39 -9.90 14.62
C ALA A 622 -11.83 -10.30 15.03
N LYS A 623 -12.85 -9.54 14.62
CA LYS A 623 -14.27 -9.82 14.89
C LYS A 623 -14.90 -10.91 14.02
N GLN A 624 -14.27 -11.30 12.91
CA GLN A 624 -14.80 -12.30 11.98
C GLN A 624 -14.14 -13.67 12.13
N LYS A 625 -13.26 -13.85 13.13
CA LYS A 625 -12.57 -15.12 13.42
C LYS A 625 -13.02 -15.82 14.72
N HIS A 626 -14.08 -15.34 15.36
CA HIS A 626 -14.80 -16.05 16.42
C HIS A 626 -16.27 -16.18 16.08
#